data_AF-V9L6E9-F1
#
_entry.id   AF-V9L6E9-F1
#
_cell.length_a   1.000
_cell.length_b   1.000
_cell.length_c   1.000
_cell.angle_alpha   90.00
_cell.angle_beta   90.00
_cell.angle_gamma   90.00
#
_symmetry.space_group_name_H-M   'P 1'
#
loop_
_entity.id
_entity.type
_entity.pdbx_description
1 polymer ?
#
loop_
_entity_poly.entity_id
_entity_poly.type
_entity_poly.pdbx_seq_one_letter_code
_entity_poly.pdbx_strand_id
1 'polypeptide(L)'
;MLFTVFAAGIGGTLQYGLNLTTVNAATVSVQNFINETWTERYGTQVESNFIAIIWSFIVTAHFVGGLMGSLIAGPMAIKYGRRNSLLLSNIFILVAALLMGLSKIAKSFEMIIVGRIFSGINSGVALNIHPMYLGESATKQFRGSVTLSFAPFTAAGLILGQTVGLREVLGSDERWPLLLSSCAAPALLQLMILPWFPESPRYLLIDKGDKYLCLEAMRRFHGNIDLTDEMEEMLEEKRASEGQKSKNLWELFRDASVRRQLIIVFVLSSAVELCGNDAMYFYTTYVLRAAGIPEKKIQYAAIGTGICEFMTSLSSVGAIIHFFSL
;
A
#
# COMPACT_ATOMS: atom_id res chain seq x y z
N MET A 1 -18.85 10.21 0.98
CA MET A 1 -17.87 9.34 1.67
C MET A 1 -17.45 8.08 0.88
N LEU A 2 -18.37 7.20 0.47
CA LEU A 2 -18.02 5.94 -0.22
C LEU A 2 -17.13 6.12 -1.46
N PHE A 3 -17.44 7.08 -2.33
CA PHE A 3 -16.59 7.39 -3.49
C PHE A 3 -15.17 7.84 -3.11
N THR A 4 -15.02 8.54 -1.97
CA THR A 4 -13.71 8.90 -1.42
C THR A 4 -12.92 7.67 -1.00
N VAL A 5 -13.60 6.71 -0.35
CA VAL A 5 -13.02 5.43 0.06
C VAL A 5 -12.53 4.65 -1.15
N PHE A 6 -13.31 4.58 -2.23
CA PHE A 6 -12.86 3.98 -3.49
C PHE A 6 -11.68 4.73 -4.12
N ALA A 7 -11.74 6.06 -4.20
CA ALA A 7 -10.67 6.88 -4.78
C ALA A 7 -9.34 6.75 -4.01
N ALA A 8 -9.40 6.76 -2.68
CA ALA A 8 -8.24 6.57 -1.82
C ALA A 8 -7.73 5.11 -1.86
N GLY A 9 -8.64 4.14 -1.93
CA GLY A 9 -8.34 2.72 -1.98
C GLY A 9 -7.57 2.30 -3.24
N ILE A 10 -7.93 2.82 -4.41
CA ILE A 10 -7.39 2.32 -5.69
C ILE A 10 -5.88 2.60 -5.85
N GLY A 11 -5.40 3.81 -5.57
CA GLY A 11 -3.94 4.07 -5.62
C GLY A 11 -3.28 4.04 -4.24
N GLY A 12 -4.06 3.75 -3.18
CA GLY A 12 -3.55 3.48 -1.85
C GLY A 12 -3.19 2.00 -1.67
N THR A 13 -3.98 1.31 -0.84
CA THR A 13 -3.68 -0.06 -0.42
C THR A 13 -3.94 -1.14 -1.47
N LEU A 14 -4.77 -0.87 -2.49
CA LEU A 14 -4.89 -1.78 -3.64
C LEU A 14 -3.55 -1.91 -4.36
N GLN A 15 -2.81 -0.81 -4.49
CA GLN A 15 -1.52 -0.80 -5.16
C GLN A 15 -0.46 -1.56 -4.36
N TYR A 16 -0.54 -1.53 -3.02
CA TYR A 16 0.30 -2.36 -2.15
C TYR A 16 0.07 -3.85 -2.44
N GLY A 17 -1.19 -4.32 -2.39
CA GLY A 17 -1.53 -5.71 -2.70
C GLY A 17 -1.11 -6.14 -4.10
N LEU A 18 -1.30 -5.27 -5.11
CA LEU A 18 -0.88 -5.53 -6.48
C LEU A 18 0.64 -5.74 -6.60
N ASN A 19 1.45 -4.92 -5.93
CA ASN A 19 2.92 -5.01 -5.98
C ASN A 19 3.49 -6.23 -5.24
N LEU A 20 2.75 -6.78 -4.27
CA LEU A 20 3.10 -8.00 -3.55
C LEU A 20 2.93 -9.25 -4.43
N THR A 21 1.86 -9.35 -5.22
CA THR A 21 1.56 -10.59 -5.97
C THR A 21 2.11 -10.60 -7.39
N THR A 22 2.24 -9.45 -8.04
CA THR A 22 2.78 -9.35 -9.42
C THR A 22 4.23 -9.85 -9.52
N VAL A 23 5.04 -9.61 -8.49
CA VAL A 23 6.43 -10.10 -8.46
C VAL A 23 6.51 -11.62 -8.40
N ASN A 24 5.57 -12.28 -7.70
CA ASN A 24 5.55 -13.73 -7.56
C ASN A 24 5.26 -14.41 -8.89
N ALA A 25 4.30 -13.88 -9.65
CA ALA A 25 3.97 -14.35 -10.99
C ALA A 25 5.16 -14.16 -11.97
N ALA A 26 5.94 -13.10 -11.81
CA ALA A 26 7.10 -12.81 -12.67
C ALA A 26 8.40 -13.54 -12.26
N THR A 27 8.41 -14.30 -11.15
CA THR A 27 9.64 -14.89 -10.57
C THR A 27 10.51 -15.62 -11.58
N VAL A 28 9.93 -16.60 -12.29
CA VAL A 28 10.68 -17.44 -13.23
C VAL A 28 11.20 -16.61 -14.41
N SER A 29 10.36 -15.74 -14.97
CA SER A 29 10.73 -14.91 -16.12
C SER A 29 11.82 -13.89 -15.76
N VAL A 30 11.78 -13.31 -14.55
CA VAL A 30 12.81 -12.37 -14.08
C VAL A 30 14.12 -13.11 -13.78
N GLN A 31 14.08 -14.31 -13.20
CA GLN A 31 15.28 -15.13 -12.98
C GLN A 31 15.96 -15.50 -14.30
N ASN A 32 15.17 -15.90 -15.31
CA ASN A 32 15.68 -16.15 -16.66
C ASN A 32 16.30 -14.89 -17.27
N PHE A 33 15.64 -13.73 -17.14
CA PHE A 33 16.15 -12.45 -17.61
C PHE A 33 17.47 -12.05 -16.94
N ILE A 34 17.64 -12.31 -15.63
CA ILE A 34 18.91 -12.08 -14.93
C ILE A 34 20.02 -12.94 -15.54
N ASN A 35 19.75 -14.22 -15.78
CA ASN A 35 20.72 -15.14 -16.37
C ASN A 35 21.10 -14.75 -17.81
N GLU A 36 20.12 -14.41 -18.64
CA GLU A 36 20.32 -13.94 -20.01
C GLU A 36 21.16 -12.66 -20.05
N THR A 37 20.78 -11.66 -19.24
CA THR A 37 21.48 -10.38 -19.16
C THR A 37 22.93 -10.55 -18.68
N TRP A 38 23.15 -11.43 -17.69
CA TRP A 38 24.49 -11.69 -17.19
C TRP A 38 25.36 -12.43 -18.20
N THR A 39 24.79 -13.43 -18.88
CA THR A 39 25.49 -14.18 -19.93
C THR A 39 25.89 -13.24 -21.07
N GLU A 40 25.02 -12.30 -21.45
CA GLU A 40 25.32 -11.30 -22.48
C GLU A 40 26.43 -10.32 -22.05
N ARG A 41 26.45 -9.90 -20.78
CA ARG A 41 27.44 -8.93 -20.26
C ARG A 41 28.82 -9.55 -19.97
N TYR A 42 28.85 -10.76 -19.44
CA TYR A 42 30.08 -11.37 -18.90
C TYR A 42 30.51 -12.66 -19.61
N GLY A 43 29.72 -13.18 -20.55
CA GLY A 43 30.05 -14.37 -21.33
C GLY A 43 29.99 -15.69 -20.53
N THR A 44 29.56 -15.66 -19.26
CA THR A 44 29.46 -16.82 -18.38
C THR A 44 28.04 -17.00 -17.88
N GLN A 45 27.56 -18.24 -17.80
CA GLN A 45 26.29 -18.53 -17.14
C GLN A 45 26.41 -18.36 -15.62
N VAL A 46 25.36 -17.86 -15.01
CA VAL A 46 25.31 -17.61 -13.57
C VAL A 46 24.98 -18.89 -12.83
N GLU A 47 25.66 -19.13 -11.70
CA GLU A 47 25.31 -20.21 -10.79
C GLU A 47 23.92 -19.97 -10.17
N SER A 48 23.07 -21.00 -10.12
CA SER A 48 21.69 -20.91 -9.62
C SER A 48 21.57 -20.25 -8.23
N ASN A 49 22.57 -20.47 -7.36
CA ASN A 49 22.64 -19.86 -6.03
C ASN A 49 22.75 -18.32 -6.10
N PHE A 50 23.53 -17.79 -7.04
CA PHE A 50 23.70 -16.35 -7.20
C PHE A 50 22.44 -15.69 -7.78
N ILE A 51 21.73 -16.35 -8.70
CA ILE A 51 20.42 -15.89 -9.20
C ILE A 51 19.41 -15.78 -8.04
N ALA A 52 19.39 -16.78 -7.15
CA ALA A 52 18.52 -16.76 -5.99
C ALA A 52 18.83 -15.57 -5.05
N ILE A 53 20.11 -15.27 -4.82
CA ILE A 53 20.54 -14.11 -4.00
C ILE A 53 20.08 -12.80 -4.64
N ILE A 54 20.29 -12.60 -5.95
CA ILE A 54 19.84 -11.40 -6.66
C ILE A 54 18.31 -11.27 -6.57
N TRP A 55 17.60 -12.37 -6.79
CA TRP A 55 16.14 -12.40 -6.68
C TRP A 55 15.66 -12.02 -5.27
N SER A 56 16.26 -12.57 -4.23
CA SER A 56 15.97 -12.20 -2.84
C SER A 56 16.22 -10.71 -2.59
N PHE A 57 17.28 -10.13 -3.18
CA PHE A 57 17.54 -8.70 -3.08
C PHE A 57 16.45 -7.86 -3.78
N ILE A 58 15.97 -8.27 -4.96
CA ILE A 58 14.86 -7.62 -5.67
C ILE A 58 13.57 -7.65 -4.83
N VAL A 59 13.26 -8.78 -4.21
CA VAL A 59 12.06 -8.93 -3.36
C VAL A 59 12.19 -8.05 -2.11
N THR A 60 13.33 -8.10 -1.42
CA THR A 60 13.57 -7.36 -0.16
C THR A 60 13.71 -5.85 -0.37
N ALA A 61 14.17 -5.39 -1.54
CA ALA A 61 14.26 -3.97 -1.88
C ALA A 61 12.92 -3.23 -1.75
N HIS A 62 11.79 -3.93 -1.95
CA HIS A 62 10.45 -3.36 -1.74
C HIS A 62 10.20 -2.97 -0.28
N PHE A 63 10.59 -3.83 0.66
CA PHE A 63 10.43 -3.56 2.09
C PHE A 63 11.35 -2.45 2.58
N VAL A 64 12.57 -2.38 2.04
CA VAL A 64 13.49 -1.24 2.29
C VAL A 64 12.85 0.07 1.83
N GLY A 65 12.28 0.09 0.63
CA GLY A 65 11.49 1.22 0.13
C GLY A 65 10.30 1.54 1.04
N GLY A 66 9.57 0.52 1.50
CA GLY A 66 8.43 0.66 2.43
C GLY A 66 8.80 1.31 3.76
N LEU A 67 9.96 0.94 4.32
CA LEU A 67 10.51 1.60 5.50
C LEU A 67 10.78 3.08 5.23
N MET A 68 11.47 3.40 4.13
CA MET A 68 11.73 4.79 3.73
C MET A 68 10.43 5.58 3.52
N GLY A 69 9.46 4.98 2.84
CA GLY A 69 8.13 5.55 2.61
C GLY A 69 7.38 5.86 3.92
N SER A 70 7.45 4.95 4.89
CA SER A 70 6.81 5.12 6.19
C SER A 70 7.44 6.26 7.01
N LEU A 71 8.76 6.44 6.90
CA LEU A 71 9.48 7.53 7.58
C LEU A 71 9.13 8.91 6.99
N ILE A 72 8.90 9.01 5.68
CA ILE A 72 8.53 10.27 5.02
C ILE A 72 7.03 10.57 5.09
N ALA A 73 6.19 9.57 5.32
CA ALA A 73 4.73 9.70 5.33
C ALA A 73 4.22 10.76 6.33
N GLY A 74 4.77 10.77 7.55
CA GLY A 74 4.40 11.74 8.59
C GLY A 74 4.68 13.19 8.17
N PRO A 75 5.95 13.55 7.85
CA PRO A 75 6.29 14.88 7.35
C PRO A 75 5.49 15.29 6.10
N MET A 76 5.26 14.36 5.17
CA MET A 76 4.46 14.63 3.97
C MET A 76 3.02 14.98 4.33
N ALA A 77 2.38 14.22 5.22
CA ALA A 77 1.00 14.43 5.61
C ALA A 77 0.75 15.76 6.34
N ILE A 78 1.72 16.22 7.14
CA ILE A 78 1.65 17.51 7.84
C ILE A 78 1.91 18.66 6.85
N LYS A 79 2.89 18.52 5.95
CA LYS A 79 3.30 19.62 5.05
C LYS A 79 2.38 19.80 3.85
N TYR A 80 1.97 18.70 3.22
CA TYR A 80 1.21 18.73 1.98
C TYR A 80 -0.28 18.43 2.18
N GLY A 81 -0.65 17.80 3.29
CA GLY A 81 -2.00 17.28 3.53
C GLY A 81 -2.10 15.79 3.19
N ARG A 82 -3.22 15.17 3.53
CA ARG A 82 -3.42 13.72 3.41
C ARG A 82 -3.66 13.33 1.95
N ARG A 83 -4.65 13.95 1.30
CA ARG A 83 -4.99 13.76 -0.12
C ARG A 83 -3.80 14.09 -1.02
N ASN A 84 -3.17 15.25 -0.82
CA ASN A 84 -2.03 15.63 -1.67
C ASN A 84 -0.83 14.70 -1.47
N SER A 85 -0.62 14.14 -0.28
CA SER A 85 0.45 13.16 -0.08
C SER A 85 0.20 11.84 -0.81
N LEU A 86 -1.05 11.38 -0.91
CA LEU A 86 -1.42 10.25 -1.77
C LEU A 86 -1.22 10.57 -3.26
N LEU A 87 -1.52 11.80 -3.69
CA LEU A 87 -1.22 12.24 -5.07
C LEU A 87 0.29 12.28 -5.34
N LEU A 88 1.09 12.74 -4.39
CA LEU A 88 2.55 12.76 -4.50
C LEU A 88 3.15 11.34 -4.50
N SER A 89 2.56 10.40 -3.73
CA SER A 89 3.05 9.03 -3.72
C SER A 89 2.92 8.35 -5.08
N ASN A 90 1.89 8.70 -5.86
CA ASN A 90 1.73 8.22 -7.23
C ASN A 90 2.90 8.57 -8.16
N ILE A 91 3.67 9.62 -7.86
CA ILE A 91 4.89 9.93 -8.63
C ILE A 91 5.91 8.80 -8.46
N PHE A 92 6.10 8.30 -7.23
CA PHE A 92 7.05 7.22 -6.96
C PHE A 92 6.64 5.92 -7.67
N ILE A 93 5.36 5.57 -7.67
CA ILE A 93 4.93 4.34 -8.35
C ILE A 93 4.97 4.46 -9.87
N LEU A 94 4.74 5.65 -10.46
CA LEU A 94 4.91 5.85 -11.90
C LEU A 94 6.38 5.73 -12.31
N VAL A 95 7.30 6.28 -11.52
CA VAL A 95 8.74 6.08 -11.72
C VAL A 95 9.11 4.61 -11.58
N ALA A 96 8.57 3.91 -10.59
CA ALA A 96 8.76 2.47 -10.43
C ALA A 96 8.28 1.68 -11.66
N ALA A 97 7.08 1.98 -12.15
CA ALA A 97 6.50 1.33 -13.32
C ALA A 97 7.36 1.55 -14.57
N LEU A 98 7.83 2.78 -14.80
CA LEU A 98 8.73 3.11 -15.92
C LEU A 98 10.06 2.34 -15.81
N LEU A 99 10.69 2.32 -14.64
CA LEU A 99 11.95 1.60 -14.43
C LEU A 99 11.79 0.09 -14.65
N MET A 100 10.74 -0.51 -14.09
CA MET A 100 10.48 -1.94 -14.24
C MET A 100 10.07 -2.30 -15.68
N GLY A 101 9.28 -1.47 -16.36
CA GLY A 101 8.87 -1.70 -17.75
C GLY A 101 9.99 -1.58 -18.76
N LEU A 102 10.89 -0.61 -18.57
CA LEU A 102 12.03 -0.38 -19.46
C LEU A 102 13.22 -1.30 -19.17
N SER A 103 13.20 -2.04 -18.05
CA SER A 103 14.30 -2.92 -17.62
C SER A 103 14.74 -3.93 -18.69
N LYS A 104 13.78 -4.53 -19.41
CA LYS A 104 14.05 -5.50 -20.49
C LYS A 104 14.69 -4.84 -21.71
N ILE A 105 14.26 -3.64 -22.07
CA ILE A 105 14.81 -2.88 -23.22
C ILE A 105 16.24 -2.42 -22.91
N ALA A 106 16.47 -1.94 -21.68
CA ALA A 106 17.77 -1.50 -21.20
C ALA A 106 18.71 -2.65 -20.80
N LYS A 107 18.23 -3.91 -20.83
CA LYS A 107 18.98 -5.11 -20.40
C LYS A 107 19.62 -4.91 -19.03
N SER A 108 18.84 -4.43 -18.06
CA SER A 108 19.32 -4.12 -16.71
C SER A 108 18.36 -4.63 -15.65
N PHE A 109 18.81 -5.62 -14.88
CA PHE A 109 18.10 -6.08 -13.68
C PHE A 109 18.24 -5.09 -12.52
N GLU A 110 19.25 -4.21 -12.54
CA GLU A 110 19.44 -3.15 -11.56
C GLU A 110 18.28 -2.14 -11.59
N MET A 111 17.72 -1.86 -12.77
CA MET A 111 16.51 -1.04 -12.90
C MET A 111 15.30 -1.64 -12.17
N ILE A 112 15.21 -2.97 -12.12
CA ILE A 112 14.15 -3.65 -11.36
C ILE A 112 14.34 -3.41 -9.86
N ILE A 113 15.58 -3.54 -9.36
CA ILE A 113 15.90 -3.28 -7.95
C ILE A 113 15.50 -1.85 -7.56
N VAL A 114 15.92 -0.86 -8.34
CA VAL A 114 15.57 0.55 -8.09
C VAL A 114 14.07 0.78 -8.19
N GLY A 115 13.41 0.18 -9.19
CA GLY A 115 11.96 0.22 -9.32
C GLY A 115 11.23 -0.35 -8.10
N ARG A 116 11.72 -1.44 -7.51
CA ARG A 116 11.16 -2.04 -6.28
C ARG A 116 11.31 -1.14 -5.07
N ILE A 117 12.42 -0.39 -4.95
CA ILE A 117 12.58 0.62 -3.89
C ILE A 117 11.51 1.71 -4.05
N PHE A 118 11.31 2.24 -5.25
CA PHE A 118 10.30 3.27 -5.50
C PHE A 118 8.87 2.77 -5.28
N SER A 119 8.55 1.54 -5.71
CA SER A 119 7.22 0.95 -5.42
C SER A 119 7.03 0.72 -3.93
N GLY A 120 8.09 0.36 -3.21
CA GLY A 120 8.13 0.27 -1.75
C GLY A 120 7.83 1.61 -1.09
N ILE A 121 8.48 2.70 -1.52
CA ILE A 121 8.24 4.05 -1.00
C ILE A 121 6.76 4.42 -1.15
N ASN A 122 6.17 4.17 -2.33
CA ASN A 122 4.75 4.39 -2.53
C ASN A 122 3.88 3.56 -1.57
N SER A 123 4.14 2.25 -1.46
CA SER A 123 3.41 1.37 -0.53
C SER A 123 3.50 1.85 0.92
N GLY A 124 4.69 2.24 1.39
CA GLY A 124 4.90 2.75 2.75
C GLY A 124 4.14 4.05 3.01
N VAL A 125 4.15 4.98 2.05
CA VAL A 125 3.36 6.22 2.16
C VAL A 125 1.87 5.91 2.15
N ALA A 126 1.41 5.08 1.21
CA ALA A 126 0.00 4.72 1.05
C ALA A 126 -0.57 4.02 2.30
N LEU A 127 0.14 3.04 2.87
CA LEU A 127 -0.31 2.27 4.04
C LEU A 127 -0.51 3.15 5.28
N ASN A 128 0.25 4.25 5.41
CA ASN A 128 0.11 5.18 6.53
C ASN A 128 -0.94 6.26 6.25
N ILE A 129 -0.91 6.86 5.05
CA ILE A 129 -1.73 8.03 4.74
C ILE A 129 -3.16 7.65 4.37
N HIS A 130 -3.38 6.49 3.73
CA HIS A 130 -4.73 6.03 3.38
C HIS A 130 -5.66 5.89 4.60
N PRO A 131 -5.33 5.11 5.65
CA PRO A 131 -6.18 5.02 6.83
C PRO A 131 -6.32 6.36 7.55
N MET A 132 -5.27 7.20 7.57
CA MET A 132 -5.33 8.52 8.17
C MET A 132 -6.29 9.46 7.43
N TYR A 133 -6.22 9.52 6.10
CA TYR A 133 -7.12 10.33 5.27
C TYR A 133 -8.58 9.94 5.49
N LEU A 134 -8.87 8.64 5.49
CA LEU A 134 -10.21 8.12 5.67
C LEU A 134 -10.73 8.29 7.10
N GLY A 135 -9.90 8.02 8.10
CA GLY A 135 -10.26 8.17 9.51
C GLY A 135 -10.48 9.63 9.92
N GLU A 136 -9.75 10.57 9.32
CA GLU A 136 -9.95 12.01 9.53
C GLU A 136 -11.14 12.58 8.76
N SER A 137 -11.51 11.96 7.63
CA SER A 137 -12.65 12.40 6.82
C SER A 137 -13.98 11.80 7.28
N ALA A 138 -13.96 10.75 8.10
CA ALA A 138 -15.16 10.05 8.58
C ALA A 138 -15.71 10.65 9.89
N THR A 139 -17.03 10.64 10.03
CA THR A 139 -17.74 10.87 11.30
C THR A 139 -17.32 9.84 12.36
N LYS A 140 -17.42 10.21 13.64
CA LYS A 140 -17.01 9.38 14.81
C LYS A 140 -17.57 7.96 14.78
N GLN A 141 -18.85 7.79 14.46
CA GLN A 141 -19.55 6.50 14.43
C GLN A 141 -18.99 5.53 13.37
N PHE A 142 -18.62 6.05 12.19
CA PHE A 142 -18.16 5.23 11.07
C PHE A 142 -16.64 5.20 10.91
N ARG A 143 -15.89 5.92 11.75
CA ARG A 143 -14.43 6.08 11.65
C ARG A 143 -13.70 4.72 11.62
N GLY A 144 -14.08 3.79 12.50
CA GLY A 144 -13.47 2.46 12.56
C GLY A 144 -13.63 1.68 11.24
N SER A 145 -14.85 1.62 10.72
CA SER A 145 -15.19 0.86 9.51
C SER A 145 -14.59 1.47 8.24
N VAL A 146 -14.60 2.80 8.14
CA VAL A 146 -13.98 3.51 7.01
C VAL A 146 -12.46 3.35 7.04
N THR A 147 -11.84 3.41 8.22
CA THR A 147 -10.40 3.15 8.35
C THR A 147 -10.07 1.72 7.95
N LEU A 148 -10.84 0.72 8.41
CA LEU A 148 -10.62 -0.70 8.08
C LEU A 148 -10.82 -1.02 6.59
N SER A 149 -11.47 -0.15 5.81
CA SER A 149 -11.62 -0.35 4.36
C SER A 149 -10.29 -0.57 3.62
N PHE A 150 -9.14 -0.18 4.21
CA PHE A 150 -7.83 -0.47 3.65
C PHE A 150 -7.62 -1.98 3.39
N ALA A 151 -8.14 -2.87 4.24
CA ALA A 151 -7.97 -4.32 4.18
C ALA A 151 -8.63 -4.95 2.93
N PRO A 152 -9.94 -4.75 2.65
CA PRO A 152 -10.54 -5.26 1.42
C PRO A 152 -9.91 -4.66 0.16
N PHE A 153 -9.39 -3.41 0.18
CA PHE A 153 -8.62 -2.88 -0.96
C PHE A 153 -7.28 -3.59 -1.14
N THR A 154 -6.55 -3.89 -0.06
CA THR A 154 -5.33 -4.72 -0.14
C THR A 154 -5.65 -6.08 -0.74
N ALA A 155 -6.69 -6.76 -0.25
CA ALA A 155 -7.10 -8.06 -0.75
C ALA A 155 -7.55 -8.01 -2.23
N ALA A 156 -8.28 -6.96 -2.63
CA ALA A 156 -8.61 -6.73 -4.03
C ALA A 156 -7.34 -6.55 -4.89
N GLY A 157 -6.35 -5.82 -4.39
CA GLY A 157 -5.03 -5.67 -5.02
C GLY A 157 -4.30 -7.01 -5.19
N LEU A 158 -4.33 -7.86 -4.16
CA LEU A 158 -3.75 -9.21 -4.20
C LEU A 158 -4.41 -10.05 -5.32
N ILE A 159 -5.74 -10.10 -5.35
CA ILE A 159 -6.51 -10.83 -6.38
C ILE A 159 -6.21 -10.28 -7.77
N LEU A 160 -6.18 -8.95 -7.93
CA LEU A 160 -5.88 -8.32 -9.21
C LEU A 160 -4.48 -8.69 -9.68
N GLY A 161 -3.47 -8.64 -8.81
CA GLY A 161 -2.10 -9.02 -9.19
C GLY A 161 -1.94 -10.51 -9.48
N GLN A 162 -2.66 -11.39 -8.78
CA GLN A 162 -2.70 -12.82 -9.09
C GLN A 162 -3.37 -13.08 -10.45
N THR A 163 -4.44 -12.36 -10.76
CA THR A 163 -5.20 -12.50 -12.02
C THR A 163 -4.42 -11.95 -13.21
N VAL A 164 -3.82 -10.77 -13.07
CA VAL A 164 -2.97 -10.17 -14.11
C VAL A 164 -1.68 -10.99 -14.30
N GLY A 165 -1.21 -11.61 -13.22
CA GLY A 165 -0.07 -12.53 -13.21
C GLY A 165 -0.33 -13.93 -13.80
N LEU A 166 -1.56 -14.24 -14.23
CA LEU A 166 -1.84 -15.47 -14.96
C LEU A 166 -1.00 -15.53 -16.25
N ARG A 167 -0.53 -16.74 -16.60
CA ARG A 167 0.26 -16.97 -17.82
C ARG A 167 -0.50 -16.56 -19.08
N GLU A 168 -1.82 -16.74 -19.06
CA GLU A 168 -2.74 -16.40 -20.14
C GLU A 168 -2.94 -14.88 -20.33
N VAL A 169 -2.58 -14.06 -19.33
CA VAL A 169 -2.81 -12.61 -19.31
C VAL A 169 -1.51 -11.84 -19.57
N LEU A 170 -0.73 -11.56 -18.52
CA LEU A 170 0.55 -10.84 -18.60
C LEU A 170 1.73 -11.61 -17.96
N GLY A 171 1.49 -12.75 -17.32
CA GLY A 171 2.51 -13.61 -16.73
C GLY A 171 3.29 -14.49 -17.72
N SER A 172 3.32 -14.12 -19.00
CA SER A 172 4.12 -14.81 -20.03
C SER A 172 5.54 -14.25 -20.08
N ASP A 173 6.49 -15.06 -20.54
CA ASP A 173 7.92 -14.70 -20.58
C ASP A 173 8.23 -13.48 -21.47
N GLU A 174 7.34 -13.16 -22.41
CA GLU A 174 7.48 -11.94 -23.22
C GLU A 174 6.95 -10.69 -22.52
N ARG A 175 5.87 -10.83 -21.73
CA ARG A 175 5.05 -9.72 -21.21
C ARG A 175 5.28 -9.39 -19.73
N TRP A 176 6.17 -10.10 -19.04
CA TRP A 176 6.48 -9.82 -17.63
C TRP A 176 6.89 -8.35 -17.33
N PRO A 177 7.53 -7.57 -18.22
CA PRO A 177 7.80 -6.15 -17.91
C PRO A 177 6.51 -5.33 -17.87
N LEU A 178 5.52 -5.67 -18.70
CA LEU A 178 4.18 -5.06 -18.67
C LEU A 178 3.42 -5.47 -17.41
N LEU A 179 3.59 -6.72 -16.95
CA LEU A 179 3.05 -7.17 -15.67
C LEU A 179 3.56 -6.32 -14.51
N LEU A 180 4.88 -6.08 -14.42
CA LEU A 180 5.45 -5.22 -13.38
C LEU A 180 5.03 -3.76 -13.52
N SER A 181 4.85 -3.28 -14.77
CA SER A 181 4.40 -1.92 -15.06
C SER A 181 2.89 -1.72 -14.88
N SER A 182 2.13 -2.79 -14.67
CA SER A 182 0.67 -2.74 -14.51
C SER A 182 0.22 -1.88 -13.33
N CYS A 183 1.11 -1.64 -12.35
CA CYS A 183 0.91 -0.72 -11.24
C CYS A 183 0.70 0.75 -11.67
N ALA A 184 1.08 1.14 -12.89
CA ALA A 184 0.81 2.47 -13.44
C ALA A 184 -0.69 2.71 -13.67
N ALA A 185 -1.46 1.69 -14.04
CA ALA A 185 -2.89 1.84 -14.32
C ALA A 185 -3.71 2.33 -13.11
N PRO A 186 -3.64 1.69 -11.92
CA PRO A 186 -4.33 2.23 -10.74
C PRO A 186 -3.75 3.58 -10.29
N ALA A 187 -2.46 3.84 -10.52
CA ALA A 187 -1.84 5.14 -10.20
C ALA A 187 -2.46 6.28 -11.01
N LEU A 188 -2.55 6.10 -12.32
CA LEU A 188 -3.13 7.09 -13.24
C LEU A 188 -4.62 7.31 -12.94
N LEU A 189 -5.34 6.24 -12.63
CA LEU A 189 -6.74 6.33 -12.25
C LEU A 189 -6.92 7.11 -10.94
N GLN A 190 -6.07 6.88 -9.94
CA GLN A 190 -6.10 7.68 -8.71
C GLN A 190 -5.75 9.16 -8.97
N LEU A 191 -4.75 9.43 -9.82
CA LEU A 191 -4.37 10.81 -10.19
C LEU A 191 -5.51 11.57 -10.88
N MET A 192 -6.36 10.87 -11.64
CA MET A 192 -7.56 11.47 -12.22
C MET A 192 -8.64 11.68 -11.16
N ILE A 193 -8.93 10.65 -10.36
CA ILE A 193 -10.11 10.63 -9.48
C ILE A 193 -9.93 11.44 -8.19
N LEU A 194 -8.80 11.28 -7.51
CA LEU A 194 -8.58 11.80 -6.16
C LEU A 194 -8.58 13.35 -6.06
N PRO A 195 -8.13 14.13 -7.06
CA PRO A 195 -8.20 15.60 -7.01
C PRO A 195 -9.61 16.18 -6.89
N TRP A 196 -10.64 15.45 -7.33
CA TRP A 196 -12.03 15.91 -7.20
C TRP A 196 -12.57 15.81 -5.76
N PHE A 197 -11.87 15.10 -4.87
CA PHE A 197 -12.25 14.98 -3.47
C PHE A 197 -11.62 16.08 -2.61
N PRO A 198 -12.33 16.54 -1.56
CA PRO A 198 -11.78 17.52 -0.64
C PRO A 198 -10.64 16.92 0.18
N GLU A 199 -9.80 17.78 0.72
CA GLU A 199 -8.75 17.39 1.65
C GLU A 199 -9.35 17.03 3.03
N SER A 200 -8.58 16.33 3.87
CA SER A 200 -9.01 15.98 5.23
C SER A 200 -9.49 17.21 6.03
N PRO A 201 -10.70 17.18 6.63
CA PRO A 201 -11.22 18.30 7.42
C PRO A 201 -10.32 18.63 8.62
N ARG A 202 -9.78 17.62 9.30
CA ARG A 202 -8.85 17.80 10.42
C ARG A 202 -7.57 18.50 10.00
N TYR A 203 -6.99 18.10 8.87
CA TYR A 203 -5.81 18.80 8.33
C TYR A 203 -6.12 20.27 8.01
N LEU A 204 -7.29 20.55 7.42
CA LEU A 204 -7.68 21.92 7.08
C LEU A 204 -7.83 22.79 8.34
N LEU A 205 -8.36 22.24 9.44
CA LEU A 205 -8.58 23.00 10.68
C LEU A 205 -7.34 23.10 11.58
N ILE A 206 -6.65 21.98 11.80
CA ILE A 206 -5.55 21.86 12.78
C ILE A 206 -4.24 22.32 12.15
N ASP A 207 -3.85 21.72 11.02
CA ASP A 207 -2.55 22.00 10.38
C ASP A 207 -2.56 23.31 9.57
N LYS A 208 -3.65 23.58 8.83
CA LYS A 208 -3.78 24.83 8.04
C LYS A 208 -4.43 26.00 8.77
N GLY A 209 -5.21 25.74 9.81
CA GLY A 209 -5.94 26.79 10.53
C GLY A 209 -7.17 27.35 9.81
N ASP A 210 -7.61 26.75 8.71
CA ASP A 210 -8.70 27.24 7.88
C ASP A 210 -10.05 26.58 8.23
N LYS A 211 -10.84 27.29 9.05
CA LYS A 211 -12.17 26.84 9.47
C LYS A 211 -13.18 26.81 8.32
N TYR A 212 -13.06 27.71 7.34
CA TYR A 212 -14.02 27.79 6.23
C TYR A 212 -13.87 26.58 5.31
N LEU A 213 -12.64 26.25 4.90
CA LEU A 213 -12.38 25.07 4.07
C LEU A 213 -12.72 23.77 4.81
N CYS A 214 -12.50 23.71 6.14
CA CYS A 214 -12.93 22.58 6.94
C CYS A 214 -14.45 22.35 6.85
N LEU A 215 -15.26 23.41 7.03
CA LEU A 215 -16.71 23.33 6.92
C LEU A 215 -17.17 22.91 5.52
N GLU A 216 -16.53 23.42 4.47
CA GLU A 216 -16.83 23.01 3.10
C GLU A 216 -16.52 21.52 2.87
N ALA A 217 -15.37 21.05 3.34
CA ALA A 217 -14.97 19.65 3.23
C ALA A 217 -15.95 18.73 3.98
N MET A 218 -16.33 19.08 5.22
CA MET A 218 -17.32 18.33 6.01
C MET A 218 -18.67 18.24 5.30
N ARG A 219 -19.17 19.35 4.75
CA ARG A 219 -20.42 19.37 3.96
C ARG A 219 -20.34 18.49 2.73
N ARG A 220 -19.18 18.44 2.05
CA ARG A 220 -18.98 17.55 0.91
C ARG A 220 -18.91 16.06 1.30
N PHE A 221 -18.34 15.74 2.46
CA PHE A 221 -18.22 14.35 2.90
C PHE A 221 -19.52 13.77 3.45
N HIS A 222 -20.26 14.56 4.22
CA HIS A 222 -21.42 14.12 5.02
C HIS A 222 -22.75 14.75 4.60
N GLY A 223 -22.75 15.79 3.76
CA GLY A 223 -23.95 16.55 3.40
C GLY A 223 -24.30 17.64 4.42
N ASN A 224 -25.55 18.10 4.41
CA ASN A 224 -26.07 19.13 5.32
C ASN A 224 -26.57 18.51 6.64
N ILE A 225 -25.73 17.69 7.27
CA ILE A 225 -26.00 17.15 8.61
C ILE A 225 -25.46 18.17 9.62
N ASP A 226 -26.09 18.27 10.79
CA ASP A 226 -25.54 19.04 11.90
C ASP A 226 -24.27 18.33 12.41
N LEU A 227 -23.12 18.97 12.23
CA LEU A 227 -21.80 18.46 12.60
C LEU A 227 -21.14 19.36 13.64
N THR A 228 -21.97 20.03 14.45
CA THR A 228 -21.51 20.95 15.50
C THR A 228 -20.65 20.21 16.53
N ASP A 229 -21.07 19.02 16.94
CA ASP A 229 -20.33 18.17 17.89
C ASP A 229 -18.97 17.74 17.33
N GLU A 230 -18.89 17.30 16.07
CA GLU A 230 -17.60 16.96 15.44
C GLU A 230 -16.68 18.18 15.29
N MET A 231 -17.26 19.35 14.99
CA MET A 231 -16.49 20.59 14.90
C MET A 231 -15.92 21.00 16.26
N GLU A 232 -16.70 20.86 17.33
CA GLU A 232 -16.25 21.14 18.69
C GLU A 232 -15.15 20.18 19.12
N GLU A 233 -15.29 18.87 18.86
CA GLU A 233 -14.24 17.86 19.10
C GLU A 233 -12.92 18.25 18.40
N MET A 234 -12.98 18.65 17.12
CA MET A 234 -11.77 19.04 16.39
C MET A 234 -11.16 20.36 16.89
N LEU A 235 -11.98 21.29 17.42
CA LEU A 235 -11.50 22.52 18.04
C LEU A 235 -10.83 22.25 19.39
N GLU A 236 -11.36 21.31 20.18
CA GLU A 236 -10.71 20.82 21.40
C GLU A 236 -9.38 20.13 21.10
N GLU A 237 -9.34 19.27 20.07
CA GLU A 237 -8.12 18.62 19.59
C GLU A 237 -7.07 19.66 19.16
N LYS A 238 -7.51 20.71 18.45
CA LYS A 238 -6.65 21.84 18.08
C LYS A 238 -6.09 22.56 19.31
N ARG A 239 -6.95 22.94 20.28
CA ARG A 239 -6.51 23.61 21.52
C ARG A 239 -5.55 22.75 22.35
N ALA A 240 -5.77 21.43 22.40
CA ALA A 240 -4.85 20.51 23.08
C ALA A 240 -3.51 20.37 22.36
N SER A 241 -3.51 20.56 21.04
CA SER A 241 -2.31 20.53 20.19
C SER A 241 -1.60 21.88 20.10
N GLU A 242 -2.25 22.98 20.47
CA GLU A 242 -1.67 24.32 20.49
C GLU A 242 -0.46 24.37 21.44
N GLY A 243 0.70 24.74 20.89
CA GLY A 243 1.96 24.76 21.63
C GLY A 243 2.74 23.45 21.64
N GLN A 244 2.15 22.34 21.17
CA GLN A 244 2.88 21.09 20.93
C GLN A 244 3.46 21.09 19.52
N LYS A 245 4.79 20.99 19.42
CA LYS A 245 5.44 20.73 18.12
C LYS A 245 5.34 19.26 17.78
N SER A 246 5.22 18.96 16.48
CA SER A 246 5.38 17.60 15.96
C SER A 246 6.72 17.04 16.45
N LYS A 247 6.66 15.94 17.20
CA LYS A 247 7.84 15.30 17.79
C LYS A 247 8.61 14.56 16.72
N ASN A 248 9.92 14.69 16.73
CA ASN A 248 10.78 13.86 15.90
C ASN A 248 10.72 12.40 16.37
N LEU A 249 11.00 11.43 15.49
CA LEU A 249 11.02 10.00 15.84
C LEU A 249 11.92 9.72 17.05
N TRP A 250 13.09 10.35 17.11
CA TRP A 250 14.02 10.23 18.23
C TRP A 250 13.48 10.81 19.55
N GLU A 251 12.67 11.86 19.48
CA GLU A 251 12.01 12.45 20.64
C GLU A 251 10.89 11.53 21.12
N LEU A 252 10.17 10.89 20.19
CA LEU A 252 9.10 9.92 20.49
C LEU A 252 9.63 8.71 21.26
N PHE A 253 10.79 8.16 20.85
CA PHE A 253 11.44 7.06 21.57
C PHE A 253 11.95 7.45 22.97
N ARG A 254 12.30 8.72 23.18
CA ARG A 254 12.77 9.24 24.47
C ARG A 254 11.63 9.62 25.40
N ASP A 255 10.44 9.86 24.88
CA ASP A 255 9.30 10.30 25.67
C ASP A 255 8.69 9.14 26.47
N ALA A 256 8.83 9.23 27.79
CA ALA A 256 8.33 8.23 28.72
C ALA A 256 6.80 8.10 28.71
N SER A 257 6.06 9.14 28.29
CA SER A 257 4.59 9.15 28.27
C SER A 257 4.01 8.21 27.21
N VAL A 258 4.65 8.13 26.03
CA VAL A 258 4.21 7.31 24.90
C VAL A 258 4.98 5.99 24.77
N ARG A 259 6.08 5.82 25.49
CA ARG A 259 6.95 4.62 25.40
C ARG A 259 6.19 3.29 25.51
N ARG A 260 5.21 3.20 26.42
CA ARG A 260 4.37 1.98 26.55
C ARG A 260 3.51 1.74 25.32
N GLN A 261 2.94 2.79 24.74
CA GLN A 261 2.16 2.71 23.50
C GLN A 261 3.04 2.27 22.33
N LEU A 262 4.26 2.82 22.22
CA LEU A 262 5.23 2.42 21.19
C LEU A 262 5.61 0.94 21.29
N ILE A 263 5.87 0.44 22.51
CA ILE A 263 6.19 -0.98 22.72
C ILE A 263 5.02 -1.86 22.29
N ILE A 264 3.78 -1.49 22.65
CA ILE A 264 2.59 -2.25 22.25
C ILE A 264 2.45 -2.28 20.73
N VAL A 265 2.55 -1.13 20.06
CA VAL A 265 2.49 -1.05 18.59
C VAL A 265 3.59 -1.89 17.96
N PHE A 266 4.84 -1.79 18.43
CA PHE A 266 5.97 -2.56 17.91
C PHE A 266 5.75 -4.07 18.05
N VAL A 267 5.32 -4.53 19.23
CA VAL A 267 5.07 -5.96 19.48
C VAL A 267 3.91 -6.48 18.63
N LEU A 268 2.81 -5.72 18.54
CA LEU A 268 1.65 -6.11 17.73
C LEU A 268 1.99 -6.16 16.24
N SER A 269 2.63 -5.13 15.70
CA SER A 269 3.07 -5.11 14.30
C SER A 269 4.04 -6.25 14.01
N SER A 270 5.00 -6.49 14.89
CA SER A 270 5.95 -7.61 14.74
C SER A 270 5.23 -8.96 14.78
N ALA A 271 4.26 -9.15 15.66
CA ALA A 271 3.50 -10.40 15.75
C ALA A 271 2.66 -10.66 14.49
N VAL A 272 2.10 -9.61 13.87
CA VAL A 272 1.35 -9.71 12.61
C VAL A 272 2.27 -10.10 11.45
N GLU A 273 3.47 -9.53 11.36
CA GLU A 273 4.42 -9.89 10.29
C GLU A 273 5.02 -11.29 10.51
N LEU A 274 5.35 -11.64 11.76
CA LEU A 274 5.99 -12.91 12.11
C LEU A 274 5.02 -14.11 12.11
N CYS A 275 3.71 -13.90 12.01
CA CYS A 275 2.76 -15.00 11.85
C CYS A 275 2.84 -15.67 10.46
N GLY A 276 3.61 -15.08 9.53
CA GLY A 276 3.89 -15.65 8.21
C GLY A 276 2.88 -15.29 7.14
N ASN A 277 2.09 -14.23 7.32
CA ASN A 277 1.11 -13.78 6.33
C ASN A 277 1.77 -13.50 4.97
N ASP A 278 2.82 -12.67 4.97
CA ASP A 278 3.55 -12.33 3.75
C ASP A 278 4.28 -13.53 3.13
N ALA A 279 4.86 -14.39 3.98
CA ALA A 279 5.51 -15.61 3.53
C ALA A 279 4.53 -16.51 2.75
N MET A 280 3.26 -16.56 3.16
CA MET A 280 2.25 -17.27 2.39
C MET A 280 2.15 -16.69 0.98
N TYR A 281 1.97 -15.38 0.78
CA TYR A 281 1.84 -14.81 -0.57
C TYR A 281 3.04 -15.05 -1.48
N PHE A 282 4.26 -14.88 -0.96
CA PHE A 282 5.50 -15.08 -1.74
C PHE A 282 5.72 -16.55 -2.12
N TYR A 283 5.37 -17.47 -1.23
CA TYR A 283 5.63 -18.89 -1.40
C TYR A 283 4.36 -19.71 -1.69
N THR A 284 3.21 -19.09 -1.97
CA THR A 284 1.94 -19.78 -2.25
C THR A 284 2.12 -20.87 -3.29
N THR A 285 2.82 -20.58 -4.39
CA THR A 285 3.05 -21.54 -5.47
C THR A 285 3.87 -22.75 -5.01
N TYR A 286 4.89 -22.51 -4.18
CA TYR A 286 5.73 -23.56 -3.61
C TYR A 286 4.97 -24.43 -2.61
N VAL A 287 4.20 -23.82 -1.70
CA VAL A 287 3.40 -24.52 -0.69
C VAL A 287 2.32 -25.38 -1.35
N LEU A 288 1.59 -24.83 -2.33
CA LEU A 288 0.54 -25.57 -3.05
C LEU A 288 1.12 -26.71 -3.90
N ARG A 289 2.31 -26.52 -4.50
CA ARG A 289 3.04 -27.58 -5.18
C ARG A 289 3.44 -28.70 -4.21
N ALA A 290 3.99 -28.34 -3.05
CA ALA A 290 4.37 -29.30 -2.01
C ALA A 290 3.15 -30.07 -1.47
N ALA A 291 1.97 -29.46 -1.46
CA ALA A 291 0.70 -30.10 -1.13
C ALA A 291 0.16 -31.05 -2.21
N GLY A 292 0.84 -31.18 -3.36
CA GLY A 292 0.46 -32.07 -4.46
C GLY A 292 -0.54 -31.48 -5.46
N ILE A 293 -0.78 -30.17 -5.45
CA ILE A 293 -1.66 -29.52 -6.43
C ILE A 293 -0.95 -29.47 -7.79
N PRO A 294 -1.62 -29.90 -8.89
CA PRO A 294 -1.03 -29.84 -10.23
C PRO A 294 -0.66 -28.39 -10.64
N GLU A 295 0.51 -28.19 -11.25
CA GLU A 295 1.03 -26.88 -11.73
C GLU A 295 -0.02 -25.98 -12.37
N LYS A 296 -0.82 -26.57 -13.29
CA LYS A 296 -1.85 -25.84 -14.05
C LYS A 296 -2.97 -25.28 -13.18
N LYS A 297 -3.16 -25.81 -11.97
CA LYS A 297 -4.19 -25.40 -11.01
C LYS A 297 -3.65 -24.51 -9.88
N ILE A 298 -2.33 -24.41 -9.71
CA ILE A 298 -1.72 -23.66 -8.61
C ILE A 298 -2.08 -22.17 -8.67
N GLN A 299 -2.02 -21.55 -9.87
CA GLN A 299 -2.36 -20.13 -10.01
C GLN A 299 -3.84 -19.86 -9.67
N TYR A 300 -4.75 -20.75 -10.08
CA TYR A 300 -6.18 -20.66 -9.74
C TYR A 300 -6.44 -20.86 -8.24
N ALA A 301 -5.72 -21.79 -7.61
CA ALA A 301 -5.80 -21.99 -6.16
C ALA A 301 -5.28 -20.77 -5.39
N ALA A 302 -4.23 -20.11 -5.87
CA ALA A 302 -3.74 -18.85 -5.30
C ALA A 302 -4.81 -17.73 -5.38
N ILE A 303 -5.50 -17.59 -6.54
CA ILE A 303 -6.64 -16.67 -6.66
C ILE A 303 -7.73 -17.00 -5.65
N GLY A 304 -8.02 -18.29 -5.44
CA GLY A 304 -8.95 -18.76 -4.41
C GLY A 304 -8.59 -18.28 -3.00
N THR A 305 -7.30 -18.34 -2.62
CA THR A 305 -6.84 -17.81 -1.33
C THR A 305 -7.08 -16.31 -1.20
N GLY A 306 -6.83 -15.53 -2.27
CA GLY A 306 -7.11 -14.09 -2.28
C GLY A 306 -8.62 -13.78 -2.16
N ILE A 307 -9.49 -14.57 -2.80
CA ILE A 307 -10.94 -14.43 -2.67
C ILE A 307 -11.40 -14.69 -1.22
N CYS A 308 -10.89 -15.74 -0.58
CA CYS A 308 -11.18 -16.04 0.83
C CYS A 308 -10.78 -14.86 1.73
N GLU A 309 -9.62 -14.27 1.48
CA GLU A 309 -9.16 -13.10 2.22
C GLU A 309 -10.04 -11.86 1.99
N PHE A 310 -10.44 -11.61 0.74
CA PHE A 310 -11.35 -10.51 0.42
C PHE A 310 -12.70 -10.67 1.10
N MET A 311 -13.29 -11.87 1.08
CA MET A 311 -14.54 -12.18 1.77
C MET A 311 -14.40 -12.00 3.29
N THR A 312 -13.30 -12.47 3.86
CA THR A 312 -13.02 -12.34 5.30
C THR A 312 -12.89 -10.87 5.67
N SER A 313 -12.12 -10.09 4.90
CA SER A 313 -11.92 -8.65 5.09
C SER A 313 -13.23 -7.87 5.01
N LEU A 314 -14.10 -8.21 4.05
CA LEU A 314 -15.42 -7.58 3.92
C LEU A 314 -16.32 -7.90 5.12
N SER A 315 -16.27 -9.15 5.59
CA SER A 315 -17.02 -9.61 6.77
C SER A 315 -16.53 -8.91 8.03
N SER A 316 -15.22 -8.70 8.19
CA SER A 316 -14.63 -7.96 9.30
C SER A 316 -15.08 -6.49 9.33
N VAL A 317 -15.16 -5.82 8.18
CA VAL A 317 -15.71 -4.45 8.10
C VAL A 317 -17.17 -4.43 8.55
N GLY A 318 -17.98 -5.40 8.12
CA GLY A 318 -19.37 -5.53 8.56
C GLY A 318 -19.52 -5.81 10.06
N ALA A 319 -18.69 -6.68 10.62
CA ALA A 319 -18.69 -7.02 12.04
C ALA A 319 -18.34 -5.82 12.93
N ILE A 320 -17.38 -4.99 12.52
CA ILE A 320 -17.04 -3.75 13.25
C ILE A 320 -18.21 -2.77 13.27
N ILE A 321 -18.91 -2.61 12.14
CA ILE A 321 -20.11 -1.75 12.09
C ILE A 321 -21.14 -2.23 13.11
N HIS A 322 -21.36 -3.55 13.20
CA HIS A 322 -22.32 -4.12 14.14
C HIS A 322 -21.87 -3.99 15.60
N PHE A 323 -20.57 -4.16 15.89
CA PHE A 323 -20.05 -4.08 17.26
C PHE A 323 -20.07 -2.65 17.82
N PHE A 324 -19.82 -1.63 16.98
CA PHE A 324 -19.90 -0.21 17.39
C PHE A 324 -21.32 0.37 17.34
N SER A 325 -22.29 -0.37 16.79
CA SER A 325 -23.71 0.00 16.79
C SER A 325 -24.47 -0.52 18.02
N LEU A 326 -23.84 -1.39 18.83
CA LEU A 326 -24.33 -1.91 20.11
C LEU A 326 -23.84 -1.04 21.28
#